data_AF-A0A7M4BC66-F1
#
_entry.id   AF-A0A7M4BC66-F1
#
_cell.length_a   1.000
_cell.length_b   1.000
_cell.length_c   1.000
_cell.angle_alpha   90.00
_cell.angle_beta   90.00
_cell.angle_gamma   90.00
#
_symmetry.space_group_name_H-M   'P 1'
#
loop_
_entity.id
_entity.type
_entity.pdbx_description
1 polymer ?
#
loop_
_entity_poly.entity_id
_entity_poly.type
_entity_poly.pdbx_seq_one_letter_code
_entity_poly.pdbx_strand_id
1 'polypeptide(L)'
;MVGGVVFGVLMGIMGMFTMIAAMLGSDSILVGLGVHLMMSVVIGLVLTVPFGTVLLTSVPRGLVTGLAYGLLWWIMGPLVVMPLMLGMPIFTIDQAAVFSLMGHVVYGAILGVVAAAIIRRGNAR
;
A
#
# COMPACT_ATOMS: atom_id res chain seq x y z
N MET A 1 1.05 -9.38 -1.25
CA MET A 1 0.50 -9.60 -2.61
C MET A 1 -0.98 -9.36 -2.71
N VAL A 2 -1.85 -10.06 -1.97
CA VAL A 2 -3.31 -9.92 -2.08
C VAL A 2 -3.80 -8.46 -2.02
N GLY A 3 -3.39 -7.70 -0.99
CA GLY A 3 -3.76 -6.29 -0.87
C GLY A 3 -3.24 -5.43 -2.03
N GLY A 4 -2.02 -5.70 -2.51
CA GLY A 4 -1.41 -4.97 -3.62
C GLY A 4 -2.14 -5.18 -4.95
N VAL A 5 -2.62 -6.41 -5.19
CA VAL A 5 -3.45 -6.73 -6.38
C VAL A 5 -4.79 -6.00 -6.32
N VAL A 6 -5.49 -6.05 -5.17
CA VAL A 6 -6.77 -5.35 -5.01
C VAL A 6 -6.60 -3.84 -5.19
N PHE A 7 -5.54 -3.26 -4.61
CA PHE A 7 -5.22 -1.86 -4.81
C PHE A 7 -4.85 -1.58 -6.29
N GLY A 8 -4.10 -2.47 -6.93
CA GLY A 8 -3.80 -2.37 -8.36
C GLY A 8 -5.06 -2.31 -9.22
N VAL A 9 -6.08 -3.13 -8.92
CA VAL A 9 -7.38 -3.07 -9.63
C VAL A 9 -8.03 -1.70 -9.47
N LEU A 10 -8.07 -1.16 -8.24
CA LEU A 10 -8.60 0.19 -7.99
C LEU A 10 -7.84 1.25 -8.78
N MET A 11 -6.51 1.19 -8.81
CA MET A 11 -5.68 2.10 -9.58
C MET A 11 -5.91 2.00 -11.09
N GLY A 12 -6.14 0.78 -11.60
CA GLY A 12 -6.46 0.54 -13.00
C GLY A 12 -7.77 1.20 -13.41
N ILE A 13 -8.80 1.08 -12.57
CA ILE A 13 -10.11 1.74 -12.79
C ILE A 13 -9.95 3.27 -12.79
N MET A 14 -9.06 3.81 -11.95
CA MET A 14 -8.82 5.24 -11.82
C MET A 14 -7.75 5.80 -12.78
N GLY A 15 -7.14 4.97 -13.63
CA GLY A 15 -6.12 5.40 -14.58
C GLY A 15 -4.80 5.87 -13.96
N MET A 16 -4.46 5.41 -12.75
CA MET A 16 -3.35 5.97 -11.95
C MET A 16 -1.97 5.34 -12.22
N PHE A 17 -1.85 4.33 -13.09
CA PHE A 17 -0.58 3.63 -13.29
C PHE A 17 0.49 4.49 -13.97
N THR A 18 0.11 5.37 -14.88
CA THR A 18 1.04 6.27 -15.56
C THR A 18 1.68 7.27 -14.58
N MET A 19 0.96 7.66 -13.52
CA MET A 19 1.49 8.51 -12.46
C MET A 19 2.61 7.82 -11.66
N ILE A 20 2.49 6.52 -11.39
CA ILE A 20 3.56 5.73 -10.77
C ILE A 20 4.72 5.53 -11.75
N ALA A 21 4.43 5.23 -13.02
CA ALA A 21 5.46 5.06 -14.04
C ALA A 21 6.31 6.34 -14.23
N ALA A 22 5.68 7.51 -14.12
CA ALA A 22 6.34 8.81 -14.27
C ALA A 22 7.43 9.04 -13.21
N MET A 23 7.29 8.43 -12.02
CA MET A 23 8.34 8.47 -10.98
C MET A 23 9.65 7.81 -11.42
N LEU A 24 9.61 6.96 -12.45
CA LEU A 24 10.78 6.34 -13.09
C LEU A 24 11.04 6.88 -14.50
N GLY A 25 10.43 8.00 -14.87
CA GLY A 25 10.57 8.59 -16.21
C GLY A 25 9.90 7.78 -17.33
N SER A 26 8.90 6.95 -17.01
CA SER A 26 8.16 6.14 -17.98
C SER A 26 6.69 6.56 -18.07
N ASP A 27 6.07 6.36 -19.23
CA ASP A 27 4.63 6.52 -19.48
C ASP A 27 3.89 5.17 -19.60
N SER A 28 4.59 4.05 -19.43
CA SER A 28 4.03 2.72 -19.62
C SER A 28 3.17 2.27 -18.45
N ILE A 29 1.91 1.91 -18.74
CA ILE A 29 0.98 1.32 -17.78
C ILE A 29 1.56 0.06 -17.14
N LEU A 30 2.26 -0.78 -17.92
CA LEU A 30 2.86 -2.02 -17.42
C LEU A 30 4.01 -1.76 -16.46
N VAL A 31 4.80 -0.72 -16.70
CA VAL A 31 5.85 -0.27 -15.77
C VAL A 31 5.21 0.19 -14.46
N GLY A 32 4.20 1.05 -14.53
CA GLY A 32 3.48 1.52 -13.35
C GLY A 32 2.85 0.39 -12.52
N LEU A 33 2.21 -0.57 -13.18
CA LEU A 33 1.66 -1.77 -12.53
C LEU A 33 2.76 -2.61 -11.86
N GLY A 34 3.86 -2.88 -12.57
CA GLY A 34 4.98 -3.67 -12.06
C GLY A 34 5.60 -3.03 -10.82
N VAL A 35 5.85 -1.71 -10.87
CA VAL A 35 6.38 -0.93 -9.75
C VAL A 35 5.42 -0.95 -8.57
N HIS A 36 4.12 -0.74 -8.81
CA HIS A 36 3.10 -0.80 -7.76
C HIS A 36 3.07 -2.14 -7.03
N LEU A 37 3.10 -3.25 -7.78
CA LEU A 37 3.11 -4.60 -7.20
C LEU A 37 4.41 -4.87 -6.45
N MET A 38 5.56 -4.46 -6.98
CA MET A 38 6.86 -4.56 -6.31
C MET A 38 6.85 -3.80 -4.98
N MET A 39 6.43 -2.53 -4.98
CA MET A 39 6.31 -1.72 -3.77
C MET A 39 5.34 -2.34 -2.77
N SER A 40 4.24 -2.92 -3.24
CA SER A 40 3.30 -3.67 -2.40
C SER A 40 3.92 -4.91 -1.74
N VAL A 41 4.93 -5.55 -2.35
CA VAL A 41 5.70 -6.62 -1.68
C VAL A 41 6.51 -5.99 -0.55
N VAL A 42 7.33 -5.00 -0.90
CA VAL A 42 8.32 -4.39 0.00
C VAL A 42 7.63 -3.80 1.23
N ILE A 43 6.61 -2.98 1.01
CA ILE A 43 5.79 -2.39 2.08
C ILE A 43 5.15 -3.47 2.94
N GLY A 44 4.60 -4.53 2.33
CA GLY A 44 4.04 -5.65 3.08
C GLY A 44 5.07 -6.35 3.98
N LEU A 45 6.29 -6.54 3.49
CA LEU A 45 7.38 -7.15 4.26
C LEU A 45 7.86 -6.25 5.39
N VAL A 46 7.90 -4.93 5.19
CA VAL A 46 8.29 -3.95 6.22
C VAL A 46 7.38 -4.03 7.45
N LEU A 47 6.08 -4.29 7.27
CA LEU A 47 5.19 -4.55 8.42
C LEU A 47 5.39 -5.95 9.00
N THR A 48 5.41 -6.97 8.15
CA THR A 48 5.22 -8.35 8.61
C THR A 48 6.49 -9.00 9.16
N VAL A 49 7.66 -8.69 8.63
CA VAL A 49 8.93 -9.33 9.03
C VAL A 49 9.37 -8.88 10.43
N PRO A 50 9.58 -7.57 10.69
CA PRO A 50 10.03 -7.12 12.01
C PRO A 50 8.91 -7.09 13.07
N PHE A 51 7.66 -6.84 12.68
CA PHE A 51 6.59 -6.56 13.63
C PHE A 51 5.47 -7.61 13.67
N GLY A 52 5.52 -8.64 12.81
CA GLY A 52 4.42 -9.59 12.66
C GLY A 52 4.06 -10.33 13.95
N THR A 53 5.05 -10.77 14.72
CA THR A 53 4.83 -11.51 15.96
C THR A 53 4.31 -10.66 17.12
N VAL A 54 4.50 -9.33 17.06
CA VAL A 54 4.13 -8.39 18.14
C VAL A 54 2.84 -7.66 17.83
N LEU A 55 2.69 -7.18 16.59
CA LEU A 55 1.55 -6.35 16.18
C LEU A 55 0.40 -7.18 15.61
N LEU A 56 0.67 -8.30 14.95
CA LEU A 56 -0.33 -9.07 14.19
C LEU A 56 -0.80 -10.34 14.92
N THR A 57 -0.98 -10.24 16.24
CA THR A 57 -1.29 -11.38 17.12
C THR A 57 -2.73 -11.88 17.04
N SER A 58 -3.65 -11.10 16.48
CA SER A 58 -5.05 -11.50 16.25
C SER A 58 -5.61 -10.81 15.02
N VAL A 59 -6.69 -11.33 14.42
CA VAL A 59 -7.31 -10.73 13.23
C VAL A 59 -7.81 -9.29 13.48
N PRO A 60 -8.51 -8.98 14.60
CA PRO A 60 -8.89 -7.59 14.89
C PRO A 60 -7.70 -6.66 15.07
N ARG A 61 -6.65 -7.11 15.77
CA ARG A 61 -5.40 -6.33 15.90
C ARG A 61 -4.74 -6.12 14.54
N GLY A 62 -4.65 -7.17 13.73
CA GLY A 62 -4.14 -7.11 12.37
C GLY A 62 -4.90 -6.10 11.51
N LEU A 63 -6.23 -6.06 11.59
CA LEU A 63 -7.04 -5.07 10.88
C LEU A 63 -6.69 -3.64 11.32
N VAL A 64 -6.67 -3.36 12.62
CA VAL A 64 -6.36 -2.01 13.15
C VAL A 64 -4.93 -1.59 12.78
N THR A 65 -3.94 -2.48 12.99
CA THR A 65 -2.55 -2.24 12.59
C THR A 65 -2.44 -2.01 11.09
N GLY A 66 -3.14 -2.82 10.29
CA GLY A 66 -3.17 -2.71 8.84
C GLY A 66 -3.75 -1.38 8.36
N LEU A 67 -4.87 -0.94 8.95
CA LEU A 67 -5.48 0.36 8.65
C LEU A 67 -4.54 1.53 8.98
N ALA A 68 -3.94 1.52 10.17
CA ALA A 68 -2.96 2.53 10.57
C ALA A 68 -1.73 2.53 9.65
N TYR A 69 -1.26 1.35 9.27
CA TYR A 69 -0.13 1.19 8.36
C TYR A 69 -0.45 1.67 6.93
N GLY A 70 -1.65 1.37 6.44
CA GLY A 70 -2.16 1.89 5.17
C GLY A 70 -2.22 3.42 5.18
N LEU A 71 -2.76 4.01 6.25
CA LEU A 71 -2.80 5.47 6.40
C LEU A 71 -1.39 6.08 6.45
N LEU A 72 -0.45 5.45 7.14
CA LEU A 72 0.95 5.88 7.15
C LEU A 72 1.53 5.90 5.73
N TRP A 73 1.33 4.85 4.94
CA TRP A 73 1.81 4.80 3.57
C TRP A 73 1.07 5.72 2.61
N TRP A 74 -0.20 6.04 2.88
CA TRP A 74 -0.90 7.08 2.16
C TRP A 74 -0.27 8.46 2.39
N ILE A 75 0.12 8.79 3.61
CA ILE A 75 0.85 10.03 3.87
C ILE A 75 2.22 10.00 3.18
N MET A 76 2.97 8.92 3.37
CA MET A 76 4.34 8.84 2.85
C MET A 76 4.40 8.75 1.32
N GLY A 77 3.52 8.00 0.68
CA GLY A 77 3.57 7.74 -0.76
C GLY A 77 3.07 8.93 -1.58
N PRO A 78 1.74 9.07 -1.77
CA PRO A 78 1.16 10.09 -2.64
C PRO A 78 1.26 11.53 -2.10
N LEU A 79 1.43 11.77 -0.80
CA LEU A 79 1.52 13.15 -0.26
C LEU A 79 2.96 13.66 -0.07
N VAL A 80 3.95 12.77 -0.05
CA VAL A 80 5.35 13.13 0.22
C VAL A 80 6.29 12.62 -0.87
N VAL A 81 6.50 11.31 -0.98
CA VAL A 81 7.51 10.73 -1.88
C VAL A 81 7.21 11.03 -3.35
N MET A 82 5.97 10.80 -3.80
CA MET A 82 5.60 11.05 -5.19
C MET A 82 5.70 12.54 -5.55
N PRO A 83 5.15 13.49 -4.77
CA PRO A 83 5.32 14.92 -5.05
C PRO A 83 6.78 15.35 -5.09
N LEU A 84 7.62 14.88 -4.15
CA LEU A 84 9.05 15.19 -4.15
C LEU A 84 9.76 14.69 -5.42
N MET A 85 9.45 13.47 -5.88
CA MET A 85 10.05 12.90 -7.09
C MET A 85 9.59 13.60 -8.37
N LEU A 86 8.36 14.11 -8.39
CA LEU A 86 7.75 14.76 -9.57
C LEU A 86 7.85 16.28 -9.54
N GLY A 87 8.48 16.88 -8.53
CA GLY A 87 8.58 18.34 -8.37
C GLY A 87 7.25 19.03 -8.07
N MET A 88 6.28 18.30 -7.48
CA MET A 88 4.97 18.84 -7.08
C MET A 88 4.97 19.28 -5.61
N PRO A 89 4.02 20.14 -5.19
CA PRO A 89 3.89 20.52 -3.78
C PRO A 89 3.50 19.34 -2.88
N ILE A 90 4.25 19.14 -1.80
CA ILE A 90 3.94 18.11 -0.78
C ILE A 90 2.68 18.46 0.01
N PHE A 91 2.03 17.45 0.59
CA PHE A 91 0.80 17.56 1.39
C PHE A 91 -0.40 18.19 0.67
N THR A 92 -0.38 18.22 -0.67
CA THR A 92 -1.56 18.60 -1.46
C THR A 92 -2.64 17.54 -1.31
N ILE A 93 -3.82 17.95 -0.83
CA ILE A 93 -5.00 17.08 -0.73
C ILE A 93 -5.95 17.44 -1.87
N ASP A 94 -5.77 16.77 -3.01
CA ASP A 94 -6.63 16.88 -4.17
C ASP A 94 -7.51 15.62 -4.34
N GLN A 95 -8.26 15.55 -5.45
CA GLN A 95 -9.13 14.41 -5.73
C GLN A 95 -8.33 13.09 -5.89
N ALA A 96 -7.13 13.15 -6.48
CA ALA A 96 -6.26 11.99 -6.62
C ALA A 96 -5.75 11.49 -5.26
N ALA A 97 -5.40 12.41 -4.36
CA ALA A 97 -5.01 12.11 -2.99
C ALA A 97 -6.14 11.41 -2.23
N VAL A 98 -7.39 11.89 -2.33
CA VAL A 98 -8.56 11.27 -1.69
C VAL A 98 -8.84 9.87 -2.27
N PHE A 99 -8.75 9.71 -3.58
CA PHE A 99 -8.91 8.40 -4.22
C PHE A 99 -7.79 7.42 -3.85
N SER A 100 -6.55 7.91 -3.74
CA SER A 100 -5.43 7.09 -3.28
C SER A 100 -5.60 6.64 -1.82
N LEU A 101 -6.27 7.44 -0.96
CA LEU A 101 -6.54 7.06 0.43
C LEU A 101 -7.36 5.78 0.50
N MET A 102 -8.41 5.67 -0.31
CA MET A 102 -9.24 4.46 -0.39
C MET A 102 -8.38 3.23 -0.71
N GLY A 103 -7.50 3.34 -1.71
CA GLY A 103 -6.61 2.25 -2.10
C GLY A 103 -5.65 1.82 -0.99
N HIS A 104 -5.05 2.78 -0.27
CA HIS A 104 -4.14 2.51 0.84
C HIS A 104 -4.85 1.91 2.06
N VAL A 105 -6.06 2.38 2.38
CA VAL A 105 -6.89 1.83 3.46
C VAL A 105 -7.28 0.38 3.15
N VAL A 106 -7.74 0.11 1.91
CA VAL A 106 -8.09 -1.25 1.47
C VAL A 106 -6.84 -2.15 1.47
N TYR A 107 -5.73 -1.68 0.93
CA TYR A 107 -4.45 -2.38 0.96
C TYR A 107 -4.04 -2.76 2.39
N GLY A 108 -4.05 -1.78 3.29
CA GLY A 108 -3.65 -1.95 4.69
C GLY A 108 -4.53 -2.94 5.43
N ALA A 109 -5.85 -2.81 5.27
CA ALA A 109 -6.81 -3.74 5.87
C ALA A 109 -6.57 -5.19 5.43
N ILE A 110 -6.42 -5.42 4.12
CA ILE A 110 -6.16 -6.76 3.57
C ILE A 110 -4.82 -7.29 4.05
N LEU A 111 -3.75 -6.48 3.98
CA LEU A 111 -2.42 -6.86 4.44
C LEU A 111 -2.47 -7.32 5.91
N GLY A 112 -3.05 -6.50 6.78
CA GLY A 112 -3.11 -6.76 8.22
C GLY A 112 -3.91 -8.00 8.58
N VAL A 113 -5.09 -8.18 7.97
CA VAL A 113 -5.95 -9.35 8.20
C VAL A 113 -5.29 -10.63 7.70
N VAL A 114 -4.78 -10.62 6.46
CA VAL A 114 -4.16 -11.81 5.85
C VAL A 114 -2.90 -12.20 6.61
N ALA A 115 -2.03 -11.24 6.94
CA ALA A 115 -0.81 -11.51 7.68
C ALA A 115 -1.09 -12.06 9.09
N ALA A 116 -2.02 -11.46 9.84
CA ALA A 116 -2.41 -11.97 11.15
C ALA A 116 -2.99 -13.39 11.08
N ALA A 117 -3.79 -13.69 10.06
CA ALA A 117 -4.33 -15.04 9.86
C ALA A 117 -3.23 -16.08 9.54
N ILE A 118 -2.25 -15.72 8.73
CA ILE A 118 -1.11 -16.59 8.37
C ILE A 118 -0.22 -16.84 9.59
N ILE A 119 0.19 -15.78 10.31
CA ILE A 119 1.08 -15.88 11.47
C ILE A 119 0.44 -16.72 12.58
N ARG A 120 -0.86 -16.50 12.85
CA ARG A 120 -1.60 -17.29 13.85
C ARG A 120 -1.64 -18.78 13.50
N ARG A 121 -1.81 -19.12 12.21
CA ARG A 121 -1.79 -20.53 11.75
C ARG A 121 -0.40 -21.16 11.90
N GLY A 122 0.66 -20.37 11.71
CA GLY A 122 2.04 -20.81 11.92
C GLY A 122 2.33 -21.14 13.39
N ASN A 123 1.86 -20.31 14.31
CA ASN A 123 2.10 -20.50 15.75
C ASN A 123 1.26 -21.62 16.40
N ALA A 124 0.25 -22.13 15.70
CA ALA A 124 -0.60 -23.22 16.18
C ALA A 124 -0.10 -24.61 15.73
N ARG A 125 1.02 -24.67 15.02
CA ARG A 125 1.72 -25.89 14.60
C ARG A 125 2.99 -26.05 15.42
#